data_AF-A0A4V3A5W9-F1
#
_entry.id   AF-A0A4V3A5W9-F1
#
_cell.length_a   1.000
_cell.length_b   1.000
_cell.length_c   1.000
_cell.angle_alpha   90.00
_cell.angle_beta   90.00
_cell.angle_gamma   90.00
#
_symmetry.space_group_name_H-M   'P 1'
#
loop_
_entity.id
_entity.type
_entity.pdbx_description
1 polymer ?
#
loop_
_entity_poly.entity_id
_entity_poly.type
_entity_poly.pdbx_seq_one_letter_code
_entity_poly.pdbx_strand_id
1 'polypeptide(L)'
;MALAELFDEPQHAHGPDAQRCSASDHPEAWMELTVGWSRVLGAAKVIQSRHTTDSQDPVLVMCADVAREAAVGELRWCWARLVNQYVEGVESDA
;
A
#
# COMPACT_ATOMS: atom_id res chain seq x y z
N MET A 1 0.42 -11.37 9.59
CA MET A 1 -0.71 -11.18 8.66
C MET A 1 -0.16 -10.74 7.33
N ALA A 2 -0.54 -11.42 6.25
CA ALA A 2 0.01 -11.16 4.92
C ALA A 2 -0.76 -10.01 4.26
N LEU A 3 -0.06 -9.05 3.62
CA LEU A 3 -0.74 -7.91 2.97
C LEU A 3 -1.71 -8.33 1.85
N ALA A 4 -1.65 -9.57 1.36
CA ALA A 4 -2.64 -10.13 0.44
C ALA A 4 -4.04 -10.18 1.09
N GLU A 5 -4.12 -10.64 2.34
CA GLU A 5 -5.36 -10.66 3.13
C GLU A 5 -5.92 -9.25 3.38
N LEU A 6 -5.02 -8.25 3.47
CA LEU A 6 -5.38 -6.85 3.67
C LEU A 6 -6.12 -6.22 2.47
N PHE A 7 -5.96 -6.79 1.28
CA PHE A 7 -6.59 -6.32 0.04
C PHE A 7 -7.69 -7.27 -0.48
N ASP A 8 -7.75 -8.50 0.01
CA ASP A 8 -8.81 -9.46 -0.32
C ASP A 8 -10.14 -9.13 0.41
N GLU A 9 -10.09 -8.41 1.55
CA GLU A 9 -11.26 -7.79 2.18
C GLU A 9 -11.11 -6.27 2.30
N PRO A 10 -12.00 -5.45 1.69
CA PRO A 10 -11.86 -3.99 1.66
C PRO A 10 -11.89 -3.30 3.04
N GLN A 11 -12.17 -4.03 4.12
CA GLN A 11 -12.42 -3.47 5.46
C GLN A 11 -11.17 -3.40 6.36
N HIS A 12 -10.06 -4.06 6.02
CA HIS A 12 -8.95 -4.25 6.97
C HIS A 12 -7.63 -3.57 6.60
N ALA A 13 -7.58 -2.76 5.54
CA ALA A 13 -6.43 -1.90 5.28
C ALA A 13 -6.36 -0.77 6.30
N HIS A 14 -5.91 -1.08 7.51
CA HIS A 14 -5.57 -0.09 8.52
C HIS A 14 -4.45 0.78 7.95
N GLY A 15 -4.78 2.04 7.69
CA GLY A 15 -3.79 3.05 7.35
C GLY A 15 -2.80 3.26 8.50
N PRO A 16 -1.75 4.06 8.26
CA PRO A 16 -0.82 4.41 9.33
C PRO A 16 -1.58 5.06 10.51
N ASP A 17 -1.20 4.69 11.74
CA ASP A 17 -1.85 5.13 12.98
C ASP A 17 -1.19 6.40 13.51
N ALA A 18 -1.93 7.51 13.47
CA ALA A 18 -1.44 8.84 13.86
C ALA A 18 -0.94 8.92 15.31
N GLN A 19 -1.57 8.17 16.22
CA GLN A 19 -1.20 8.19 17.63
C GLN A 19 0.09 7.41 17.88
N ARG A 20 0.27 6.29 17.18
CA ARG A 20 1.49 5.48 17.29
C ARG A 20 2.69 6.10 16.57
N CYS A 21 2.42 6.90 15.54
CA CYS A 21 3.46 7.57 14.76
C CYS A 21 3.81 8.96 15.30
N SER A 22 3.26 9.42 16.45
CA SER A 22 3.53 10.78 16.95
C SER A 22 3.27 11.85 15.90
N ALA A 23 2.17 11.73 15.15
CA ALA A 23 1.85 12.60 14.03
C ALA A 23 1.80 14.09 14.38
N SER A 24 1.47 14.43 15.64
CA SER A 24 1.48 15.80 16.15
C SER A 24 2.87 16.42 16.24
N ASP A 25 3.89 15.59 16.46
CA ASP A 25 5.26 16.02 16.71
C ASP A 25 6.02 16.19 15.39
N HIS A 26 5.61 15.47 14.34
CA HIS A 26 6.19 15.52 12.99
C HIS A 26 5.10 15.67 11.90
N PRO A 27 4.36 16.79 11.85
CA PRO A 27 3.20 16.95 10.98
C PRO A 27 3.54 16.94 9.49
N GLU A 28 4.71 17.46 9.08
CA GLU A 28 5.14 17.48 7.68
C GLU A 28 5.48 16.08 7.18
N ALA A 29 6.35 15.35 7.90
CA ALA A 29 6.68 13.96 7.59
C ALA A 29 5.44 13.05 7.61
N TRP A 30 4.50 13.30 8.54
CA TRP A 30 3.24 12.59 8.61
C TRP A 30 2.34 12.85 7.40
N MET A 31 2.26 14.09 6.94
CA MET A 31 1.50 14.45 5.74
C MET A 31 2.05 13.71 4.51
N GLU A 32 3.37 13.66 4.34
CA GLU A 32 4.00 12.93 3.24
C GLU A 32 3.68 11.44 3.28
N LEU A 33 3.80 10.81 4.46
CA LEU A 33 3.48 9.39 4.64
C LEU A 33 2.00 9.09 4.31
N THR A 34 1.07 9.92 4.77
CA THR A 34 -0.38 9.72 4.55
C THR A 34 -0.80 9.97 3.11
N VAL A 35 -0.19 10.95 2.42
CA VAL A 35 -0.36 11.14 0.97
C VAL A 35 0.20 9.93 0.21
N GLY A 36 1.38 9.44 0.60
CA GLY A 36 1.99 8.23 0.05
C GLY A 36 1.10 7.00 0.21
N TRP A 37 0.57 6.77 1.42
CA TRP A 37 -0.40 5.71 1.69
C TRP A 37 -1.64 5.80 0.78
N SER A 38 -2.22 6.99 0.65
CA SER A 38 -3.40 7.20 -0.20
C SER A 38 -3.13 6.83 -1.66
N ARG A 39 -1.93 7.13 -2.17
CA ARG A 39 -1.50 6.76 -3.52
C ARG A 39 -1.32 5.24 -3.66
N VAL A 40 -0.69 4.59 -2.69
CA VAL A 40 -0.52 3.11 -2.68
C VAL A 40 -1.88 2.42 -2.66
N LEU A 41 -2.82 2.88 -1.82
CA LEU A 41 -4.17 2.34 -1.76
C LEU A 41 -4.94 2.55 -3.07
N GLY A 42 -4.78 3.72 -3.70
CA GLY A 42 -5.33 3.99 -5.03
C GLY A 42 -4.80 3.03 -6.09
N ALA A 43 -3.49 2.81 -6.14
CA ALA A 43 -2.86 1.86 -7.06
C ALA A 43 -3.32 0.41 -6.81
N ALA A 44 -3.41 -0.01 -5.54
CA ALA A 44 -3.90 -1.34 -5.19
C ALA A 44 -5.34 -1.59 -5.68
N LYS A 45 -6.23 -0.59 -5.55
CA LYS A 45 -7.60 -0.66 -6.07
C LYS A 45 -7.64 -0.79 -7.60
N VAL A 46 -6.75 -0.08 -8.31
CA VAL A 46 -6.64 -0.20 -9.77
C VAL A 46 -6.17 -1.60 -10.17
N ILE A 47 -5.14 -2.14 -9.51
CA ILE A 47 -4.65 -3.50 -9.76
C ILE A 47 -5.76 -4.52 -9.50
N GLN A 48 -6.48 -4.41 -8.38
CA GLN A 48 -7.57 -5.33 -8.05
C GLN A 48 -8.70 -5.25 -9.08
N SER A 49 -9.12 -4.04 -9.48
CA SER A 49 -10.13 -3.86 -10.53
C SER A 49 -9.68 -4.47 -11.86
N ARG A 50 -8.39 -4.34 -12.20
CA ARG A 50 -7.83 -4.88 -13.44
C ARG A 50 -7.80 -6.41 -13.40
N HIS A 51 -7.35 -6.98 -12.29
CA HIS A 51 -7.35 -8.43 -12.07
C HIS A 51 -8.74 -9.05 -12.22
N THR A 52 -9.78 -8.41 -11.66
CA THR A 52 -11.17 -8.86 -11.83
C THR A 52 -11.58 -8.93 -13.30
N THR A 53 -11.24 -7.91 -14.09
CA THR A 53 -11.54 -7.89 -15.53
C THR A 53 -10.72 -8.92 -16.29
N ASP A 54 -9.41 -9.01 -16.02
CA ASP A 54 -8.50 -9.92 -16.72
C ASP A 54 -8.82 -11.39 -16.43
N SER A 55 -9.34 -11.70 -15.25
CA SER A 55 -9.79 -13.04 -14.86
C SER A 55 -11.01 -13.54 -15.66
N GLN A 56 -11.69 -12.64 -16.37
CA GLN A 56 -12.84 -13.00 -17.22
C GLN A 56 -12.46 -13.14 -18.70
N ASP A 57 -11.24 -12.74 -19.09
CA ASP A 57 -10.75 -12.87 -20.46
C ASP A 57 -10.12 -14.26 -20.70
N PRO A 58 -10.45 -14.95 -21.81
CA PRO A 58 -9.98 -16.31 -22.06
C PRO A 58 -8.46 -16.48 -22.15
N VAL A 59 -7.72 -15.42 -22.50
CA VAL A 59 -6.26 -15.45 -22.63
C VAL A 59 -5.61 -14.87 -21.38
N LEU A 60 -6.08 -13.73 -20.90
CA LEU A 60 -5.46 -13.04 -19.76
C LEU A 60 -5.62 -13.81 -18.45
N VAL A 61 -6.68 -14.62 -18.29
CA VAL A 61 -6.85 -15.47 -17.10
C VAL A 61 -5.65 -16.41 -16.85
N MET A 62 -4.92 -16.79 -17.90
CA MET A 62 -3.72 -17.65 -17.78
C MET A 62 -2.56 -16.95 -17.06
N CYS A 63 -2.57 -15.62 -16.96
CA CYS A 63 -1.51 -14.83 -16.31
C CYS A 63 -2.02 -13.78 -15.31
N ALA A 64 -3.34 -13.64 -15.12
CA ALA A 64 -3.93 -12.61 -14.28
C ALA A 64 -3.43 -12.66 -12.83
N ASP A 65 -3.38 -13.86 -12.23
CA ASP A 65 -2.96 -14.03 -10.83
C ASP A 65 -1.50 -13.63 -10.60
N VAL A 66 -0.59 -14.14 -11.44
CA VAL A 66 0.85 -13.83 -11.31
C VAL A 66 1.12 -12.34 -11.57
N ALA A 67 0.39 -11.71 -12.49
CA ALA A 67 0.49 -10.28 -12.74
C ALA A 67 0.03 -9.45 -11.54
N ARG A 68 -1.11 -9.81 -10.92
CA ARG A 68 -1.59 -9.19 -9.68
C ARG A 68 -0.56 -9.35 -8.57
N GLU A 69 -0.08 -10.57 -8.33
CA GLU A 69 0.84 -10.86 -7.24
C GLU A 69 2.14 -10.07 -7.35
N ALA A 70 2.73 -10.02 -8.55
CA ALA A 70 3.93 -9.23 -8.81
C ALA A 70 3.69 -7.74 -8.54
N ALA A 71 2.61 -7.18 -9.10
CA ALA A 71 2.29 -5.76 -8.93
C ALA A 71 2.00 -5.37 -7.47
N VAL A 72 1.27 -6.21 -6.73
CA VAL A 72 1.02 -6.01 -5.29
C VAL A 72 2.31 -6.18 -4.48
N GLY A 73 3.21 -7.09 -4.90
CA GLY A 73 4.55 -7.24 -4.33
C GLY A 73 5.35 -5.94 -4.39
N GLU A 74 5.39 -5.29 -5.55
CA GLU A 74 6.07 -4.00 -5.71
C GLU A 74 5.41 -2.89 -4.88
N LEU A 75 4.07 -2.86 -4.78
CA LEU A 75 3.39 -1.89 -3.91
C LEU A 75 3.75 -2.08 -2.43
N ARG A 76 3.94 -3.31 -1.96
CA ARG A 76 4.42 -3.58 -0.58
C ARG A 76 5.80 -2.99 -0.36
N TRP A 77 6.69 -3.15 -1.33
CA TRP A 77 8.04 -2.60 -1.25
C TRP A 77 8.04 -1.07 -1.28
N CYS A 78 7.23 -0.45 -2.14
CA CYS A 78 7.04 1.00 -2.17
C CYS A 78 6.53 1.53 -0.82
N TRP A 79 5.53 0.85 -0.24
CA TRP A 79 5.01 1.20 1.08
C TRP A 79 6.08 1.07 2.17
N ALA A 80 6.83 -0.03 2.19
CA ALA A 80 7.92 -0.22 3.14
C ALA A 80 8.98 0.89 3.02
N ARG A 81 9.28 1.38 1.82
CA ARG A 81 10.20 2.51 1.63
C ARG A 81 9.67 3.82 2.20
N LEU A 82 8.39 4.13 1.97
CA LEU A 82 7.77 5.32 2.54
C LEU A 82 7.79 5.30 4.07
N VAL A 83 7.52 4.13 4.67
CA VAL A 83 7.60 3.95 6.13
C VAL A 83 9.03 4.10 6.64
N ASN A 84 10.03 3.51 5.97
CA ASN A 84 11.43 3.67 6.37
C ASN A 84 11.87 5.14 6.30
N GLN A 85 11.51 5.86 5.23
CA GLN A 85 11.81 7.30 5.10
C GLN A 85 11.19 8.12 6.22
N TYR A 86 9.94 7.79 6.59
CA TYR A 86 9.27 8.44 7.71
C TYR A 86 9.99 8.18 9.04
N VAL A 87 10.35 6.93 9.33
CA VAL A 87 11.07 6.56 10.57
C VAL A 87 12.43 7.24 10.62
N GLU A 88 13.21 7.19 9.55
CA GLU A 88 14.52 7.86 9.46
C GLU A 88 14.40 9.38 9.64
N GLY A 89 13.37 10.00 9.07
CA GLY A 89 13.10 11.43 9.23
C GLY A 89 12.72 11.80 10.66
N VAL A 90 11.82 11.04 11.28
CA VAL A 90 11.37 11.26 12.67
C VAL A 90 12.52 11.06 13.67
N GLU A 91 13.36 10.03 13.49
CA GLU A 91 14.51 9.77 14.38
C GLU A 91 15.62 10.81 14.23
N SER A 92 15.78 11.42 13.05
CA SER A 92 16.81 12.45 12.82
C SER A 92 16.47 13.79 13.46
N ASP A 93 15.18 14.05 13.73
CA ASP A 93 14.67 15.28 14.32
C ASP A 93 14.60 15.24 15.87
N ALA A 94 14.88 14.08 16.50
CA ALA A 94 14.81 13.83 17.95
C ALA A 94 16.16 14.00 18.67
#